data_AF-A0A4R3YFY6-F1
#
_entry.id   AF-A0A4R3YFY6-F1
#
_cell.length_a   1.000
_cell.length_b   1.000
_cell.length_c   1.000
_cell.angle_alpha   90.00
_cell.angle_beta   90.00
_cell.angle_gamma   90.00
#
_symmetry.space_group_name_H-M   'P 1'
#
loop_
_entity.id
_entity.type
_entity.pdbx_description
1 polymer ?
#
loop_
_entity_poly.entity_id
_entity_poly.type
_entity_poly.pdbx_seq_one_letter_code
_entity_poly.pdbx_strand_id
1 'polypeptide(L)'
;KKQVGYYKESEGGKREMCEIWQKIRDEGYLNGKEEGYMEGEKIGKDKERMKLIKKLMMKNSCTIEDAMELLDIPPIERQQYRQRIVS
;
A
#
# COMPACT_ATOMS: atom_id res chain seq x y z
N LYS A 1 -39.50 1.09 -8.38
CA LYS A 1 -39.92 1.79 -9.62
C LYS A 1 -40.02 3.31 -9.45
N LYS A 2 -40.73 3.84 -8.43
CA LYS A 2 -40.87 5.30 -8.20
C LYS A 2 -39.53 6.06 -8.00
N GLN A 3 -38.57 5.50 -7.23
CA GLN A 3 -37.26 6.14 -7.01
C GLN A 3 -36.39 6.23 -8.27
N VAL A 4 -36.32 5.13 -9.04
CA VAL A 4 -35.55 5.13 -10.30
C VAL A 4 -36.14 6.12 -11.31
N GLY A 5 -37.47 6.24 -11.38
CA GLY A 5 -38.13 7.28 -12.17
C GLY A 5 -37.75 8.69 -11.69
N TYR A 6 -37.78 8.93 -10.38
CA TYR A 6 -37.37 10.21 -9.80
C TYR A 6 -35.94 10.64 -10.21
N TYR A 7 -34.94 9.76 -10.06
CA TYR A 7 -33.55 10.05 -10.41
C TYR A 7 -33.33 10.26 -11.92
N LYS A 8 -34.13 9.62 -12.77
CA LYS A 8 -33.97 9.69 -14.24
C LYS A 8 -34.75 10.83 -14.88
N GLU A 9 -35.93 11.13 -14.37
CA GLU A 9 -36.92 11.96 -15.08
C GLU A 9 -37.09 13.33 -14.42
N SER A 10 -36.83 13.47 -13.12
CA SER A 10 -36.95 14.75 -12.42
C SER A 10 -35.61 15.51 -12.35
N GLU A 11 -35.66 16.83 -12.48
CA GLU A 11 -34.46 17.68 -12.34
C GLU A 11 -33.84 17.61 -10.94
N GLY A 12 -34.68 17.45 -9.90
CA GLY A 12 -34.21 17.23 -8.53
C GLY A 12 -33.44 15.92 -8.37
N GLY A 13 -33.99 14.82 -8.89
CA GLY A 13 -33.35 13.52 -8.85
C GLY A 13 -32.08 13.45 -9.70
N LYS A 14 -32.04 14.07 -10.89
CA LYS A 14 -30.80 14.15 -11.68
C LYS A 14 -29.70 14.89 -10.92
N ARG A 15 -30.03 15.99 -10.23
CA ARG A 15 -29.07 16.76 -9.42
C ARG A 15 -28.54 15.94 -8.25
N GLU A 16 -29.44 15.28 -7.51
CA GLU A 16 -29.06 14.40 -6.41
C GLU A 16 -28.17 13.25 -6.89
N MET A 17 -28.47 12.66 -8.06
CA MET A 17 -27.63 11.63 -8.66
C MET A 17 -26.23 12.15 -9.01
N CYS A 18 -26.12 13.36 -9.56
CA CYS A 18 -24.83 14.00 -9.82
C CYS A 18 -24.03 14.21 -8.54
N GLU A 19 -24.66 14.67 -7.46
CA GLU A 19 -24.01 14.85 -6.16
C GLU A 19 -23.54 13.52 -5.56
N ILE A 20 -24.35 12.46 -5.67
CA ILE A 20 -23.98 11.10 -5.24
C ILE A 20 -22.74 10.63 -6.01
N TRP A 21 -22.72 10.77 -7.33
CA TRP A 21 -21.56 10.37 -8.13
C TRP A 21 -20.30 11.19 -7.83
N GLN A 22 -20.45 12.48 -7.57
CA GLN A 22 -19.32 13.32 -7.15
C GLN A 22 -18.75 12.83 -5.82
N LYS A 23 -19.60 12.58 -4.82
CA LYS A 23 -19.16 12.03 -3.52
C LYS A 23 -18.45 10.70 -3.68
N ILE A 24 -19.01 9.76 -4.44
CA ILE A 24 -18.39 8.45 -4.69
C ILE A 24 -17.02 8.60 -5.34
N ARG A 25 -16.90 9.49 -6.35
CA ARG A 25 -15.62 9.74 -7.02
C ARG A 25 -14.59 10.34 -6.06
N ASP A 26 -15.00 11.33 -5.27
CA ASP A 26 -14.10 12.07 -4.40
C ASP A 26 -13.65 11.19 -3.21
N GLU A 27 -14.55 10.40 -2.62
CA GLU A 27 -14.22 9.37 -1.63
C GLU A 27 -13.31 8.30 -2.21
N GLY A 28 -13.61 7.80 -3.41
CA GLY A 28 -12.77 6.83 -4.10
C GLY A 28 -11.36 7.34 -4.35
N TYR A 29 -11.21 8.62 -4.73
CA TYR A 29 -9.91 9.25 -4.91
C TYR A 29 -9.13 9.37 -3.60
N LEU A 30 -9.78 9.81 -2.53
CA LEU A 30 -9.14 9.95 -1.22
C LEU A 30 -8.68 8.60 -0.66
N ASN A 31 -9.56 7.59 -0.69
CA ASN A 31 -9.25 6.24 -0.23
C ASN A 31 -8.10 5.65 -1.06
N GLY A 32 -8.17 5.76 -2.39
CA GLY A 32 -7.10 5.26 -3.26
C GLY A 32 -5.76 5.95 -3.03
N LYS A 33 -5.76 7.25 -2.74
CA LYS A 33 -4.55 8.00 -2.39
C LYS A 33 -3.96 7.55 -1.06
N GLU A 34 -4.79 7.34 -0.05
CA GLU A 34 -4.37 6.88 1.28
C GLU A 34 -3.81 5.45 1.23
N GLU A 35 -4.54 4.51 0.61
CA GLU A 35 -4.08 3.14 0.40
C GLU A 35 -2.79 3.09 -0.40
N GLY A 36 -2.70 3.87 -1.48
CA GLY A 36 -1.50 3.96 -2.31
C GLY A 36 -0.28 4.50 -1.55
N TYR A 37 -0.48 5.48 -0.67
CA TYR A 37 0.58 6.01 0.18
C TYR A 37 1.04 4.97 1.21
N MET A 38 0.12 4.29 1.89
CA MET A 38 0.45 3.26 2.87
C MET A 38 1.19 2.08 2.23
N GLU A 39 0.73 1.57 1.10
CA GLU A 39 1.39 0.47 0.38
C GLU A 39 2.76 0.93 -0.15
N GLY A 40 2.85 2.16 -0.66
CA GLY A 40 4.11 2.75 -1.11
C GLY A 40 5.15 2.86 0.00
N GLU A 41 4.77 3.36 1.19
CA GLU A 41 5.61 3.42 2.38
C GLU A 41 6.10 2.03 2.79
N LYS A 42 5.20 1.04 2.83
CA LYS A 42 5.54 -0.35 3.17
C LYS A 42 6.56 -0.93 2.20
N ILE A 43 6.31 -0.82 0.89
CA ILE A 43 7.23 -1.28 -0.16
C ILE A 43 8.58 -0.54 -0.08
N GLY A 44 8.55 0.76 0.21
CA GLY A 44 9.75 1.59 0.37
C GLY A 44 10.63 1.10 1.52
N LYS A 45 10.04 0.91 2.70
CA LYS A 45 10.72 0.37 3.88
C LYS A 45 11.28 -1.02 3.63
N ASP A 46 10.54 -1.90 2.97
CA ASP A 46 11.02 -3.23 2.61
C ASP A 46 12.24 -3.18 1.67
N LYS A 47 12.20 -2.34 0.64
CA LYS A 47 13.32 -2.15 -0.29
C LYS A 47 14.55 -1.58 0.41
N GLU A 48 14.36 -0.62 1.31
CA GLU A 48 15.45 -0.05 2.09
C GLU A 48 16.08 -1.09 3.03
N ARG A 49 15.27 -1.84 3.77
CA ARG A 49 15.76 -2.94 4.64
C ARG A 49 16.56 -3.95 3.83
N MET A 50 16.06 -4.38 2.67
CA MET A 50 16.81 -5.28 1.77
C MET A 50 18.14 -4.69 1.33
N LYS A 51 18.18 -3.40 0.97
CA LYS A 51 19.41 -2.70 0.59
C LYS A 51 20.41 -2.64 1.75
N LEU A 52 19.94 -2.41 2.98
CA LEU A 52 20.77 -2.40 4.18
C LEU A 52 21.33 -3.79 4.47
N ILE A 53 20.51 -4.85 4.41
CA ILE A 53 20.98 -6.24 4.58
C ILE A 53 22.11 -6.54 3.58
N LYS A 54 21.88 -6.28 2.28
CA LYS A 54 22.90 -6.50 1.24
C LYS A 54 24.18 -5.69 1.50
N LYS A 55 24.05 -4.43 1.94
CA LYS A 55 25.18 -3.57 2.26
C LYS A 55 26.00 -4.09 3.45
N LEU A 56 25.34 -4.58 4.50
CA LEU A 56 26.01 -5.18 5.66
C LEU A 56 26.74 -6.46 5.25
N MET A 57 26.10 -7.34 4.48
CA MET A 57 26.73 -8.56 3.98
C MET A 57 28.01 -8.26 3.19
N MET A 58 27.99 -7.25 2.30
CA MET A 58 29.14 -6.87 1.50
C MET A 58 30.26 -6.17 2.28
N LYS A 59 29.92 -5.27 3.22
CA LYS A 59 30.91 -4.42 3.90
C LYS A 59 31.48 -5.02 5.17
N ASN A 60 30.67 -5.79 5.89
CA ASN A 60 31.00 -6.32 7.21
C ASN A 60 31.29 -7.82 7.15
N SER A 61 31.24 -8.44 5.96
CA SER A 61 31.42 -9.89 5.75
C SER A 61 30.54 -10.73 6.66
N CYS A 62 29.36 -10.22 7.02
CA CYS A 62 28.43 -10.88 7.91
C CYS A 62 27.43 -11.73 7.12
N THR A 63 26.88 -12.75 7.74
CA THR A 63 25.84 -13.57 7.10
C THR A 63 24.54 -12.78 6.97
N ILE A 64 23.61 -13.32 6.19
CA ILE A 64 22.26 -12.75 6.09
C ILE A 64 21.56 -12.75 7.46
N GLU A 65 21.81 -13.76 8.31
CA GLU A 65 21.23 -13.82 9.66
C GLU A 65 21.79 -12.73 10.56
N ASP A 66 23.12 -12.57 10.57
CA ASP A 66 23.78 -11.53 11.35
C ASP A 66 23.29 -10.14 10.92
N ALA A 67 23.14 -9.92 9.62
CA ALA A 67 22.63 -8.65 9.10
C ALA A 67 21.17 -8.40 9.52
N MET A 68 20.32 -9.43 9.54
CA MET A 68 18.94 -9.32 10.01
C MET A 68 18.85 -9.14 11.53
N GLU A 69 19.77 -9.72 12.29
CA GLU A 69 19.88 -9.51 13.73
C GLU A 69 20.35 -8.09 14.07
N LEU A 70 21.39 -7.59 13.39
CA LEU A 70 21.87 -6.21 13.53
C LEU A 70 20.83 -5.14 13.15
N LEU A 71 19.86 -5.48 12.31
CA LEU A 71 18.77 -4.61 11.89
C LEU A 71 17.46 -4.86 12.68
N ASP A 72 17.56 -5.61 13.79
CA ASP A 72 16.44 -5.96 14.69
C ASP A 72 15.22 -6.50 13.92
N ILE A 73 15.45 -7.32 12.89
CA ILE A 73 14.38 -7.89 12.06
C ILE A 73 13.75 -9.07 12.81
N PRO A 74 12.43 -9.04 13.09
CA PRO A 74 11.74 -10.11 13.79
C PRO A 74 11.84 -11.44 13.04
N PRO A 75 11.96 -12.59 13.72
CA PRO A 75 12.09 -13.90 13.07
C PRO A 75 10.99 -14.22 12.05
N ILE A 76 9.76 -13.75 12.31
CA ILE A 76 8.59 -13.94 11.44
C ILE A 76 8.82 -13.30 10.06
N GLU A 77 9.52 -12.17 10.00
CA GLU A 77 9.81 -11.44 8.76
C GLU A 77 11.06 -11.97 8.04
N ARG A 78 11.97 -12.66 8.73
CA ARG A 78 13.27 -13.05 8.15
C ARG A 78 13.14 -13.94 6.92
N GLN A 79 12.14 -14.83 6.89
CA GLN A 79 11.93 -15.74 5.77
C GLN A 79 11.74 -15.00 4.44
N GLN A 80 10.99 -13.88 4.44
CA GLN A 80 10.73 -13.12 3.22
C GLN A 80 12.01 -12.49 2.66
N TYR A 81 12.89 -12.00 3.55
CA TYR A 81 14.14 -11.38 3.16
C TYR A 81 15.15 -12.43 2.67
N ARG A 82 15.21 -13.61 3.29
CA ARG A 82 16.01 -14.74 2.78
C ARG A 82 15.65 -15.08 1.34
N GLN A 83 14.37 -15.30 1.07
CA GLN A 83 13.89 -15.67 -0.27
C GLN A 83 14.22 -14.59 -1.30
N ARG A 84 14.00 -13.30 -0.97
CA ARG A 84 14.20 -12.18 -1.90
C ARG A 84 15.67 -11.77 -2.09
N ILE A 85 16.58 -12.16 -1.19
CA ILE A 85 18.01 -11.81 -1.29
C ILE A 85 18.81 -12.94 -1.95
N VAL A 86 18.42 -14.19 -1.72
CA VAL A 86 19.07 -15.37 -2.32
C VAL A 86 18.55 -15.68 -3.74
N SER A 87 17.33 -15.26 -4.06
CA SER A 87 16.80 -15.26 -5.44
C SER A 87 17.46 -14.21 -6.31
#